data_AF-A0A6A7MEU1-F1
#
_entry.id   AF-A0A6A7MEU1-F1
#
_cell.length_a   1.000
_cell.length_b   1.000
_cell.length_c   1.000
_cell.angle_alpha   90.00
_cell.angle_beta   90.00
_cell.angle_gamma   90.00
#
_symmetry.space_group_name_H-M   'P 1'
#
loop_
_entity.id
_entity.type
_entity.pdbx_description
1 polymer ?
#
loop_
_entity_poly.entity_id
_entity_poly.type
_entity_poly.pdbx_seq_one_letter_code
_entity_poly.pdbx_strand_id
1 'polypeptide(L)'
;MNDQMAVETSTDGIIEVEMAEIVISHSLMAEWENKQKEAVKRAEEANREAHMWMQKIAAAKLILSSLDVGPPANGNGAAHAQDDDNMTAAIETIANGLKVPISRAEMKDRLRAQGFPEDRLANYFYTAVTRLKNKAKITVDAEKRIGPGI
;
A
#
# COMPACT_ATOMS: atom_id res chain seq x y z
N MET A 1 -57.92 -18.83 16.84
CA MET A 1 -57.94 -20.29 16.66
C MET A 1 -57.11 -20.59 15.43
N ASN A 2 -55.93 -21.19 15.64
CA ASN A 2 -55.05 -21.73 14.61
C ASN A 2 -55.60 -23.11 14.20
N ASP A 3 -55.65 -23.40 12.91
CA ASP A 3 -55.51 -24.76 12.36
C ASP A 3 -55.29 -24.63 10.84
N GLN A 4 -54.06 -24.77 10.37
CA GLN A 4 -53.43 -25.99 9.83
C GLN A 4 -53.34 -25.90 8.30
N MET A 5 -52.15 -25.51 7.83
CA MET A 5 -51.74 -25.72 6.44
C MET A 5 -51.40 -27.20 6.26
N ALA A 6 -52.21 -27.90 5.47
CA ALA A 6 -51.85 -29.22 4.97
C ALA A 6 -50.81 -29.03 3.84
N VAL A 7 -49.55 -29.33 4.14
CA VAL A 7 -48.51 -29.53 3.13
C VAL A 7 -48.40 -31.04 2.93
N GLU A 8 -49.12 -31.55 1.93
CA GLU A 8 -48.90 -32.91 1.44
C GLU A 8 -47.69 -32.89 0.51
N THR A 9 -46.54 -33.34 0.99
CA THR A 9 -45.40 -33.66 0.13
C THR A 9 -45.59 -35.08 -0.41
N SER A 10 -46.00 -35.20 -1.67
CA SER A 10 -45.88 -36.46 -2.42
C SER A 10 -44.76 -36.35 -3.44
N THR A 11 -43.78 -37.24 -3.29
CA THR A 11 -42.59 -37.43 -4.11
C THR A 11 -42.96 -37.95 -5.50
N ASP A 12 -42.74 -37.13 -6.53
CA ASP A 12 -42.23 -37.59 -7.82
C ASP A 12 -41.43 -36.45 -8.48
N GLY A 13 -40.17 -36.76 -8.81
CA GLY A 13 -39.11 -35.79 -9.05
C GLY A 13 -39.11 -35.18 -10.46
N ILE A 14 -39.87 -34.11 -10.65
CA ILE A 14 -39.54 -33.05 -11.61
C ILE A 14 -39.82 -31.72 -10.90
N ILE A 15 -38.76 -31.02 -10.49
CA ILE A 15 -38.87 -29.63 -10.10
C ILE A 15 -38.95 -28.84 -11.41
N GLU A 16 -40.16 -28.52 -11.85
CA GLU A 16 -40.35 -27.47 -12.86
C GLU A 16 -39.95 -26.15 -12.22
N VAL A 17 -38.71 -25.72 -12.50
CA VAL A 17 -38.25 -24.38 -12.18
C VAL A 17 -38.88 -23.46 -13.21
N GLU A 18 -40.02 -22.87 -12.87
CA GLU A 18 -40.62 -21.80 -13.65
C GLU A 18 -39.64 -20.61 -13.62
N MET A 19 -38.89 -20.42 -14.71
CA MET A 19 -38.01 -19.26 -14.85
C MET A 19 -38.89 -18.03 -15.02
N ALA A 20 -39.13 -17.31 -13.91
CA ALA A 20 -39.75 -16.00 -13.97
C ALA A 20 -38.93 -15.11 -14.91
N GLU A 21 -39.50 -14.73 -16.05
CA GLU A 21 -38.89 -13.73 -16.94
C GLU A 21 -38.72 -12.43 -16.15
N ILE A 22 -37.47 -12.00 -15.98
CA ILE A 22 -37.17 -10.69 -15.39
C ILE A 22 -37.52 -9.64 -16.45
N VAL A 23 -38.74 -9.12 -16.39
CA VAL A 23 -39.16 -7.99 -17.23
C VAL A 23 -38.58 -6.71 -16.63
N ILE A 24 -37.44 -6.27 -17.17
CA ILE A 24 -36.85 -4.97 -16.83
C ILE A 24 -37.69 -3.89 -17.52
N SER A 25 -38.36 -3.05 -16.73
CA SER A 25 -39.14 -1.94 -17.27
C SER A 25 -38.24 -0.84 -17.83
N HIS A 26 -38.69 -0.17 -18.89
CA HIS A 26 -37.98 0.98 -19.48
C HIS A 26 -37.74 2.10 -18.45
N SER A 27 -38.64 2.30 -17.49
CA SER A 27 -38.45 3.26 -16.41
C SER A 27 -37.32 2.87 -15.47
N LEU A 28 -37.18 1.59 -15.13
CA LEU A 28 -36.10 1.09 -14.29
C LEU A 28 -34.73 1.24 -14.99
N MET A 29 -34.68 1.00 -16.30
CA MET A 29 -33.47 1.26 -17.11
C MET A 29 -33.12 2.75 -17.13
N ALA A 30 -34.10 3.64 -17.31
CA ALA A 30 -33.87 5.08 -17.33
C ALA A 30 -33.38 5.62 -15.97
N GLU A 31 -33.94 5.13 -14.87
CA GLU A 31 -33.47 5.47 -13.52
C GLU A 31 -32.05 4.97 -13.25
N TRP A 32 -31.74 3.76 -13.70
CA TRP A 32 -30.39 3.20 -13.57
C TRP A 32 -29.37 4.00 -14.38
N GLU A 33 -29.68 4.35 -15.64
CA GLU A 33 -28.80 5.18 -16.46
C GLU A 33 -28.57 6.56 -15.85
N ASN A 34 -29.60 7.18 -15.28
CA ASN A 34 -29.46 8.48 -14.63
C ASN A 34 -28.57 8.39 -13.38
N LYS A 35 -28.75 7.35 -12.56
CA LYS A 35 -27.88 7.07 -11.40
C LYS A 35 -26.42 6.84 -11.81
N GLN A 36 -26.18 6.13 -12.91
CA GLN A 36 -24.83 5.93 -13.43
C GLN A 36 -24.20 7.24 -13.91
N LYS A 37 -24.94 8.07 -14.64
CA LYS A 37 -24.46 9.39 -15.10
C LYS A 37 -24.10 10.30 -13.92
N GLU A 38 -24.92 10.32 -12.88
CA GLU A 38 -24.64 11.11 -11.66
C GLU A 38 -23.44 10.55 -10.88
N ALA A 39 -23.26 9.24 -10.83
CA ALA A 39 -22.09 8.63 -10.20
C ALA A 39 -20.80 8.99 -10.94
N VAL A 40 -20.81 8.93 -12.27
CA VAL A 40 -19.67 9.33 -13.11
C VAL A 40 -19.36 10.81 -12.91
N LYS A 41 -20.38 11.68 -12.93
CA LYS A 41 -20.19 13.12 -12.72
C LYS A 41 -19.56 13.44 -11.36
N ARG A 42 -20.01 12.79 -10.29
CA ARG A 42 -19.41 12.94 -8.94
C ARG A 42 -17.97 12.44 -8.90
N ALA A 43 -17.66 11.34 -9.59
CA ALA A 43 -16.30 10.83 -9.68
C ALA A 43 -15.37 11.79 -10.45
N GLU A 44 -15.85 12.40 -11.54
CA GLU A 44 -15.10 13.41 -12.30
C GLU A 44 -14.85 14.69 -11.51
N GLU A 45 -15.83 15.15 -10.73
CA GLU A 45 -15.69 16.31 -9.84
C GLU A 45 -14.65 16.04 -8.74
N ALA A 46 -14.72 14.88 -8.09
CA ALA A 46 -13.72 14.45 -7.11
C ALA A 46 -12.31 14.33 -7.71
N ASN A 47 -12.20 13.82 -8.94
CA ASN A 47 -10.91 13.72 -9.62
C ASN A 47 -10.33 15.10 -9.98
N ARG A 48 -11.18 16.06 -10.36
CA ARG A 48 -10.76 17.46 -10.59
C ARG A 48 -10.26 18.13 -9.31
N GLU A 49 -10.97 17.93 -8.20
CA GLU A 49 -10.53 18.43 -6.89
C GLU A 49 -9.18 17.83 -6.48
N ALA A 50 -8.99 16.53 -6.66
CA ALA A 50 -7.73 15.86 -6.39
C ALA A 50 -6.57 16.44 -7.22
N HIS A 51 -6.79 16.71 -8.51
CA HIS A 51 -5.80 17.36 -9.37
C HIS A 51 -5.44 18.77 -8.89
N MET A 52 -6.42 19.57 -8.47
CA MET A 52 -6.19 20.89 -7.89
C MET A 52 -5.34 20.80 -6.61
N TRP A 53 -5.63 19.83 -5.73
CA TRP A 53 -4.83 19.60 -4.53
C TRP A 53 -3.40 19.17 -4.86
N MET A 54 -3.20 18.29 -5.85
CA MET A 54 -1.86 17.91 -6.30
C MET A 54 -1.07 19.10 -6.83
N GLN A 55 -1.70 19.98 -7.61
CA GLN A 55 -1.06 21.21 -8.10
C GLN A 55 -0.68 22.15 -6.95
N LYS A 56 -1.57 22.36 -5.96
CA LYS A 56 -1.28 23.15 -4.77
C LYS A 56 -0.12 22.56 -3.97
N ILE A 57 -0.07 21.24 -3.81
CA ILE A 57 1.02 20.55 -3.12
C ILE A 57 2.34 20.71 -3.88
N ALA A 58 2.34 20.55 -5.21
CA ALA A 58 3.53 20.74 -6.04
C ALA A 58 4.06 22.19 -5.94
N ALA A 59 3.17 23.18 -6.00
CA ALA A 59 3.54 24.59 -5.84
C ALA A 59 4.09 24.87 -4.43
N ALA A 60 3.45 24.34 -3.37
CA ALA A 60 3.94 24.48 -2.00
C ALA A 60 5.32 23.82 -1.81
N LYS A 61 5.55 22.65 -2.42
CA LYS A 61 6.86 21.98 -2.42
C LYS A 61 7.93 22.84 -3.08
N LEU A 62 7.64 23.47 -4.23
CA LEU A 62 8.59 24.38 -4.89
C LEU A 62 8.93 25.59 -4.02
N ILE A 63 7.93 26.19 -3.36
CA ILE A 63 8.15 27.32 -2.44
C ILE A 63 8.99 26.87 -1.24
N LEU A 64 8.68 25.72 -0.64
CA LEU A 64 9.45 25.14 0.47
C LEU A 64 10.90 24.81 0.07
N SER A 65 11.12 24.27 -1.13
CA SER A 65 12.46 24.02 -1.67
C SER A 65 13.25 25.31 -1.95
N SER A 66 12.57 26.44 -2.22
CA SER A 66 13.22 27.75 -2.37
C SER A 66 13.55 28.43 -1.04
N LEU A 67 13.01 27.93 0.08
CA LEU A 67 13.25 28.43 1.44
C LEU A 67 14.33 27.62 2.20
N ASP A 68 15.06 26.74 1.51
CA ASP A 68 16.12 25.90 2.11
C ASP A 68 17.35 26.73 2.52
N VAL A 69 17.21 27.40 3.66
CA VAL A 69 18.26 27.61 4.65
C VAL A 69 18.27 26.38 5.54
N GLY A 70 18.99 25.33 5.14
CA GLY A 70 19.32 24.17 5.99
C GLY A 70 18.22 23.09 6.11
N PRO A 71 18.64 21.81 6.18
CA PRO A 71 17.82 20.68 5.76
C PRO A 71 16.67 20.37 6.74
N PRO A 72 15.43 20.14 6.28
CA PRO A 72 14.37 19.67 7.16
C PRO A 72 14.22 18.15 7.11
N ALA A 73 14.03 17.59 8.30
CA ALA A 73 13.63 16.22 8.55
C ALA A 73 12.14 15.98 8.19
N ASN A 74 11.89 14.80 7.59
CA ASN A 74 10.65 13.99 7.55
C ASN A 74 9.30 14.61 7.14
N GLY A 75 8.63 13.96 6.18
CA GLY A 75 7.22 14.21 5.84
C GLY A 75 6.67 13.38 4.67
N ASN A 76 6.29 12.14 4.97
CA ASN A 76 5.78 11.04 4.13
C ASN A 76 4.72 11.38 3.05
N GLY A 77 4.76 10.68 1.91
CA GLY A 77 3.62 10.61 0.99
C GLY A 77 3.84 10.12 -0.46
N ALA A 78 5.07 9.76 -0.87
CA ALA A 78 5.32 9.04 -2.13
C ALA A 78 5.71 7.57 -1.82
N ALA A 79 4.82 6.87 -1.13
CA ALA A 79 5.17 5.74 -0.25
C ALA A 79 5.34 4.36 -0.92
N HIS A 80 5.57 4.28 -2.24
CA HIS A 80 5.93 3.00 -2.87
C HIS A 80 7.21 3.03 -3.71
N ALA A 81 7.84 4.20 -3.89
CA ALA A 81 9.13 4.30 -4.57
C ALA A 81 10.24 4.90 -3.69
N GLN A 82 9.93 5.79 -2.73
CA GLN A 82 10.94 6.42 -1.86
C GLN A 82 11.23 5.65 -0.56
N ASP A 83 10.30 4.82 -0.08
CA ASP A 83 10.48 4.10 1.18
C ASP A 83 11.49 2.94 1.08
N ASP A 84 11.67 2.38 -0.11
CA ASP A 84 12.67 1.36 -0.43
C ASP A 84 14.10 1.91 -0.31
N ASP A 85 14.31 3.15 -0.75
CA ASP A 85 15.60 3.83 -0.64
C ASP A 85 15.92 4.21 0.81
N ASN A 86 14.92 4.53 1.63
CA ASN A 86 15.14 4.93 3.03
C ASN A 86 15.77 3.80 3.87
N MET A 87 15.24 2.57 3.82
CA MET A 87 15.81 1.47 4.60
C MET A 87 17.20 1.06 4.08
N THR A 88 17.39 1.12 2.77
CA THR A 88 18.68 0.83 2.12
C THR A 88 19.74 1.85 2.59
N ALA A 89 19.41 3.14 2.59
CA ALA A 89 20.28 4.20 3.08
C ALA A 89 20.55 4.10 4.59
N ALA A 90 19.54 3.71 5.39
CA ALA A 90 19.70 3.50 6.82
C ALA A 90 20.65 2.34 7.13
N ILE A 91 20.52 1.21 6.43
CA ILE A 91 21.43 0.07 6.58
C ILE A 91 22.86 0.47 6.20
N GLU A 92 23.05 1.17 5.08
CA GLU A 92 24.37 1.65 4.65
C GLU A 92 24.99 2.58 5.70
N THR A 93 24.21 3.53 6.23
CA THR A 93 24.67 4.50 7.23
C THR A 93 25.06 3.80 8.53
N ILE A 94 24.24 2.87 9.03
CA ILE A 94 24.56 2.10 10.23
C ILE A 94 25.81 1.26 9.96
N ALA A 95 25.86 0.52 8.86
CA ALA A 95 26.97 -0.36 8.52
C ALA A 95 28.32 0.37 8.41
N ASN A 96 28.35 1.53 7.75
CA ASN A 96 29.56 2.33 7.58
C ASN A 96 29.97 3.10 8.84
N GLY A 97 29.04 3.31 9.79
CA GLY A 97 29.34 3.86 11.11
C GLY A 97 29.93 2.85 12.09
N LEU A 98 29.96 1.55 11.75
CA LEU A 98 30.45 0.50 12.63
C LEU A 98 31.96 0.30 12.50
N LYS A 99 32.63 0.18 13.65
CA LYS A 99 34.02 -0.30 13.71
C LYS A 99 34.14 -1.82 13.58
N VAL A 100 33.06 -2.55 13.90
CA VAL A 100 33.01 -4.02 13.92
C VAL A 100 31.69 -4.49 13.30
N PRO A 101 31.69 -5.51 12.43
CA PRO A 101 30.47 -6.05 11.85
C PRO A 101 29.49 -6.56 12.91
N ILE A 102 28.20 -6.25 12.75
CA ILE A 102 27.12 -6.65 13.67
C ILE A 102 26.25 -7.75 13.08
N SER A 103 25.54 -8.49 13.93
CA SER A 103 24.61 -9.52 13.46
C SER A 103 23.41 -8.91 12.71
N ARG A 104 22.71 -9.72 11.91
CA ARG A 104 21.45 -9.29 11.28
C ARG A 104 20.37 -8.93 12.28
N ALA A 105 20.31 -9.65 13.40
CA ALA A 105 19.35 -9.37 14.48
C ALA A 105 19.60 -7.97 15.05
N GLU A 106 20.86 -7.68 15.38
CA GLU A 106 21.25 -6.37 15.91
C GLU A 106 21.03 -5.23 14.91
N MET A 107 21.27 -5.47 13.61
CA MET A 107 20.94 -4.50 12.57
C MET A 107 19.44 -4.23 12.52
N LYS A 108 18.59 -5.26 12.60
CA LYS A 108 17.12 -5.09 12.64
C LYS A 108 16.68 -4.35 13.90
N ASP A 109 17.31 -4.60 15.05
CA ASP A 109 17.00 -3.89 16.29
C ASP A 109 17.31 -2.39 16.18
N ARG A 110 18.44 -2.04 15.56
CA ARG A 110 18.81 -0.64 15.28
C ARG A 110 17.85 0.03 14.30
N LEU A 111 17.39 -0.68 13.27
CA LEU A 111 16.37 -0.17 12.35
C LEU A 111 15.00 -0.03 13.03
N ARG A 112 14.62 -0.96 13.91
CA ARG A 112 13.40 -0.84 14.71
C ARG A 112 13.44 0.39 15.60
N ALA A 113 14.59 0.67 16.22
CA ALA A 113 14.80 1.90 17.00
C ALA A 113 14.69 3.19 16.18
N GLN A 114 14.93 3.13 14.86
CA GLN A 114 14.71 4.24 13.93
C GLN A 114 13.26 4.35 13.42
N GLY A 115 12.35 3.48 13.89
CA GLY A 115 10.93 3.52 13.55
C GLY A 115 10.53 2.72 12.31
N PHE A 116 11.39 1.85 11.79
CA PHE A 116 11.01 0.97 10.68
C PHE A 116 9.99 -0.09 11.14
N PRO A 117 8.88 -0.28 10.40
CA PRO A 117 7.83 -1.23 10.78
C PRO A 117 8.31 -2.69 10.64
N GLU A 118 7.82 -3.57 11.52
CA GLU A 118 8.26 -4.98 11.60
C GLU A 118 8.04 -5.74 10.29
N ASP A 119 6.93 -5.46 9.59
CA ASP A 119 6.62 -6.06 8.29
C ASP A 119 7.72 -5.82 7.24
N ARG A 120 8.29 -4.61 7.22
CA ARG A 120 9.39 -4.28 6.31
C ARG A 120 10.72 -4.88 6.79
N LEU A 121 10.95 -4.99 8.09
CA LEU A 121 12.12 -5.69 8.65
C LEU A 121 12.11 -7.20 8.38
N ALA A 122 10.93 -7.80 8.19
CA ALA A 122 10.77 -9.20 7.81
C ALA A 122 11.01 -9.39 6.31
N ASN A 123 10.26 -8.67 5.47
CA ASN A 123 10.18 -8.93 4.03
C ASN A 123 11.25 -8.20 3.21
N TYR A 124 11.50 -6.92 3.49
CA TYR A 124 12.35 -6.07 2.65
C TYR A 124 13.83 -6.10 3.07
N PHE A 125 14.12 -6.33 4.35
CA PHE A 125 15.48 -6.29 4.91
C PHE A 125 16.52 -7.11 4.13
N TYR A 126 16.20 -8.37 3.82
CA TYR A 126 17.15 -9.27 3.14
C TYR A 126 17.46 -8.81 1.71
N THR A 127 16.45 -8.28 1.03
CA THR A 127 16.59 -7.71 -0.32
C THR A 127 17.48 -6.47 -0.28
N ALA A 128 17.27 -5.57 0.69
CA ALA A 128 18.09 -4.37 0.87
C ALA A 128 19.57 -4.71 1.15
N VAL A 129 19.83 -5.63 2.09
CA VAL A 129 21.19 -6.08 2.41
C VAL A 129 21.88 -6.70 1.19
N THR A 130 21.17 -7.52 0.43
CA THR A 130 21.71 -8.15 -0.78
C THR A 130 22.06 -7.11 -1.85
N ARG A 131 21.17 -6.12 -2.07
CA ARG A 131 21.41 -5.01 -3.02
C ARG A 131 22.65 -4.19 -2.62
N LEU A 132 22.79 -3.84 -1.35
CA LEU A 132 23.93 -3.08 -0.84
C LEU A 132 25.24 -3.86 -0.95
N LYS A 133 25.21 -5.16 -0.61
CA LYS A 133 26.36 -6.06 -0.76
C LYS A 133 26.81 -6.12 -2.22
N ASN A 134 25.88 -6.31 -3.16
CA ASN A 134 26.19 -6.42 -4.59
C ASN A 134 26.76 -5.11 -5.18
N LYS A 135 26.40 -3.96 -4.59
CA LYS A 135 26.96 -2.64 -4.95
C LYS A 135 28.24 -2.29 -4.17
N ALA A 136 28.81 -3.23 -3.41
CA ALA A 136 29.96 -3.03 -2.53
C ALA A 136 29.80 -1.89 -1.50
N LYS A 137 28.55 -1.51 -1.17
CA LYS A 137 28.26 -0.43 -0.20
C LYS A 137 28.39 -0.87 1.25
N ILE A 138 28.22 -2.17 1.51
CA ILE A 138 28.41 -2.82 2.80
C ILE A 138 29.13 -4.15 2.58
N THR A 139 29.74 -4.69 3.63
CA THR A 139 30.24 -6.06 3.65
C THR A 139 29.32 -6.98 4.41
N VAL A 140 29.28 -8.24 3.98
CA VAL A 140 28.66 -9.33 4.74
C VAL A 140 29.68 -10.46 4.86
N ASP A 141 30.13 -10.74 6.08
CA ASP A 141 31.13 -11.78 6.35
C ASP A 141 30.56 -13.21 6.26
N ALA A 142 31.42 -14.21 6.47
CA ALA A 142 31.03 -15.62 6.44
C ALA A 142 29.99 -15.97 7.53
N GLU A 143 29.99 -15.25 8.65
CA GLU A 143 29.03 -15.38 9.75
C GLU A 143 27.72 -14.62 9.50
N LYS A 144 27.55 -14.05 8.30
CA LYS A 144 26.39 -13.25 7.88
C LYS A 144 26.24 -11.94 8.66
N ARG A 145 27.32 -11.42 9.24
CA ARG A 145 27.37 -10.14 9.95
C ARG A 145 27.58 -9.01 8.96
N ILE A 146 26.96 -7.87 9.21
CA ILE A 146 26.93 -6.70 8.34
C ILE A 146 27.94 -5.67 8.86
N GLY A 147 28.86 -5.24 8.00
CA GLY A 147 29.90 -4.27 8.31
C GLY A 147 30.09 -3.24 7.20
N PRO A 148 31.08 -2.34 7.37
CA PRO A 148 31.35 -1.26 6.41
C PRO A 148 31.68 -1.81 5.02
N GLY A 149 31.36 -1.05 3.97
CA GLY A 149 31.78 -1.33 2.60
C GLY A 149 33.30 -1.31 2.44
N ILE A 150 33.81 -1.94 1.37
CA ILE A 150 35.23 -1.97 1.00
C ILE A 150 35.48 -0.99 -0.14
#